data_AF-A0A2H9NFM7-F1
#
_entry.id   AF-A0A2H9NFM7-F1
#
_cell.length_a   1.000
_cell.length_b   1.000
_cell.length_c   1.000
_cell.angle_alpha   90.00
_cell.angle_beta   90.00
_cell.angle_gamma   90.00
#
_symmetry.space_group_name_H-M   'P 1'
#
loop_
_entity.id
_entity.type
_entity.pdbx_description
1 polymer ?
#
loop_
_entity_poly.entity_id
_entity_poly.type
_entity_poly.pdbx_seq_one_letter_code
_entity_poly.pdbx_strand_id
1 'polypeptide(L)'
;MLQQKIIHYPNLKTVLMVEEVLKNAEEPLTKTQIKEMLPKSIMHQTLSLILEYFESRGMIAFTSHGIVWIYNPSPKLQAAIERGVVV
;
A
#
# COMPACT_ATOMS: atom_id res chain seq x y z
N MET A 1 12.25 4.17 18.71
CA MET A 1 12.00 3.31 17.54
C MET A 1 13.33 2.66 17.16
N LEU A 2 13.41 1.32 17.14
CA LEU A 2 14.61 0.62 16.69
C LEU A 2 14.75 0.88 15.18
N GLN A 3 15.76 1.66 14.78
CA GLN A 3 16.11 1.80 13.36
C GLN A 3 16.53 0.43 12.84
N GLN A 4 15.61 -0.28 12.17
CA GLN A 4 15.99 -1.46 11.41
C GLN A 4 16.91 -0.99 10.28
N LYS A 5 18.14 -1.49 10.28
CA LYS A 5 19.12 -1.19 9.24
C LYS A 5 18.53 -1.63 7.90
N ILE A 6 18.17 -0.68 7.05
CA ILE A 6 17.70 -0.97 5.69
C ILE A 6 18.86 -1.61 4.94
N ILE A 7 18.73 -2.91 4.66
CA ILE A 7 19.80 -3.69 4.00
C ILE A 7 19.77 -3.42 2.49
N HIS A 8 18.56 -3.38 1.91
CA HIS A 8 18.36 -3.15 0.48
C HIS A 8 17.07 -2.36 0.22
N TYR A 9 17.19 -1.34 -0.62
CA TYR A 9 16.03 -0.63 -1.16
C TYR A 9 15.41 -1.40 -2.33
N PRO A 10 14.07 -1.52 -2.39
CA PRO A 10 13.40 -2.06 -3.55
C PRO A 10 13.64 -1.18 -4.77
N ASN A 11 13.68 -1.80 -5.94
CA ASN A 11 13.56 -1.06 -7.19
C ASN A 11 12.10 -0.67 -7.45
N LEU A 12 11.89 0.29 -8.35
CA LEU A 12 10.55 0.77 -8.72
C LEU A 12 9.63 -0.36 -9.19
N LYS A 13 10.16 -1.33 -9.95
CA LYS A 13 9.39 -2.50 -10.39
C LYS A 13 8.78 -3.26 -9.22
N THR A 14 9.51 -3.43 -8.12
CA THR A 14 9.02 -4.13 -6.93
C THR A 14 7.94 -3.34 -6.20
N VAL A 15 8.11 -2.01 -6.12
CA VAL A 15 7.09 -1.12 -5.54
C VAL A 15 5.78 -1.22 -6.34
N LEU A 16 5.86 -1.14 -7.68
CA LEU A 16 4.70 -1.22 -8.56
C LEU A 16 3.97 -2.58 -8.47
N MET A 17 4.70 -3.69 -8.32
CA MET A 17 4.08 -5.01 -8.13
C MET A 17 3.25 -5.07 -6.84
N VAL A 18 3.76 -4.51 -5.73
CA VAL A 18 3.02 -4.49 -4.46
C VAL A 18 1.83 -3.55 -4.54
N GLU A 19 1.99 -2.40 -5.20
CA GLU A 19 0.90 -1.46 -5.47
C GLU A 19 -0.24 -2.11 -6.26
N GLU A 20 0.07 -2.85 -7.31
CA GLU A 20 -0.94 -3.52 -8.15
C GLU A 20 -1.73 -4.57 -7.37
N VAL A 21 -1.05 -5.40 -6.56
CA VAL A 21 -1.71 -6.38 -5.68
C VAL A 21 -2.68 -5.70 -4.72
N LEU A 22 -2.28 -4.59 -4.11
CA LEU A 22 -3.11 -3.86 -3.14
C LEU A 22 -4.29 -3.14 -3.80
N LYS A 23 -4.08 -2.55 -4.99
CA LYS A 23 -5.14 -1.85 -5.74
C LYS A 23 -6.23 -2.79 -6.24
N ASN A 24 -5.86 -4.00 -6.62
CA ASN A 24 -6.77 -5.00 -7.17
C ASN A 24 -7.40 -5.89 -6.08
N ALA A 25 -7.07 -5.68 -4.81
CA ALA A 25 -7.64 -6.42 -3.71
C ALA A 25 -9.06 -5.94 -3.40
N GLU A 26 -10.04 -6.84 -3.45
CA GLU A 26 -11.41 -6.56 -3.03
C GLU A 26 -11.57 -6.58 -1.51
N GLU A 27 -10.70 -7.31 -0.82
CA GLU A 27 -10.70 -7.49 0.64
C GLU A 27 -9.36 -7.07 1.26
N PRO A 28 -9.34 -6.71 2.57
CA PRO A 28 -8.10 -6.44 3.28
C PRO A 28 -7.11 -7.62 3.20
N LEU A 29 -5.86 -7.34 2.85
CA LEU A 29 -4.83 -8.38 2.70
C LEU A 29 -3.84 -8.39 3.87
N THR A 30 -3.51 -9.57 4.36
CA THR A 30 -2.38 -9.77 5.26
C THR A 30 -1.05 -9.67 4.50
N LYS A 31 0.06 -9.41 5.22
CA LYS A 31 1.41 -9.42 4.61
C LYS A 31 1.75 -10.76 3.93
N THR A 32 1.20 -11.87 4.43
CA THR A 32 1.38 -13.21 3.84
C THR A 32 0.64 -13.33 2.52
N GLN A 33 -0.64 -12.96 2.48
CA GLN A 33 -1.43 -12.98 1.24
C GLN A 33 -0.80 -12.08 0.16
N ILE A 34 -0.33 -10.88 0.53
CA ILE A 34 0.38 -10.00 -0.41
C ILE A 34 1.58 -10.74 -1.01
N LYS A 35 2.37 -11.45 -0.21
CA LYS A 35 3.54 -12.22 -0.70
C LYS A 35 3.16 -13.35 -1.65
N GLU A 36 2.06 -14.05 -1.37
CA GLU A 36 1.56 -15.16 -2.18
C GLU A 36 1.03 -14.68 -3.54
N MET A 37 0.45 -13.48 -3.58
CA MET A 37 -0.10 -12.87 -4.80
C MET A 37 0.97 -12.20 -5.68
N LEU A 38 2.17 -11.95 -5.16
CA LEU A 38 3.25 -11.36 -5.94
C LEU A 38 3.78 -12.35 -6.98
N PRO A 39 4.09 -11.92 -8.21
CA PRO A 39 4.64 -12.78 -9.25
C PRO A 39 6.06 -13.27 -8.92
N LYS A 40 6.73 -12.67 -7.92
CA LYS A 40 8.05 -13.04 -7.44
C LYS A 40 8.13 -12.88 -5.93
N SER A 41 8.81 -13.82 -5.27
CA SER A 41 9.08 -13.73 -3.84
C SER A 41 9.97 -12.54 -3.49
N ILE A 42 9.61 -11.82 -2.42
CA ILE A 42 10.35 -10.68 -1.90
C ILE A 42 10.65 -10.86 -0.40
N MET A 43 11.74 -10.27 0.05
CA MET A 43 12.15 -10.29 1.46
C MET A 43 11.10 -9.60 2.34
N HIS A 44 10.89 -10.12 3.56
CA HIS A 44 9.93 -9.54 4.53
C HIS A 44 10.23 -8.07 4.86
N GLN A 45 11.51 -7.71 4.95
CA GLN A 45 11.95 -6.34 5.19
C GLN A 45 11.60 -5.43 4.00
N THR A 46 11.81 -5.89 2.77
CA THR A 46 11.48 -5.13 1.55
C THR A 46 9.98 -4.86 1.48
N LEU A 47 9.14 -5.86 1.73
CA LEU A 47 7.69 -5.64 1.76
C LEU A 47 7.30 -4.65 2.85
N SER A 48 7.86 -4.78 4.06
CA SER A 48 7.54 -3.88 5.17
C SER A 48 7.93 -2.44 4.85
N LEU A 49 9.10 -2.21 4.25
CA LEU A 49 9.55 -0.89 3.81
C LEU A 49 8.61 -0.28 2.77
N ILE A 50 8.13 -1.07 1.81
CA ILE A 50 7.17 -0.59 0.79
C ILE A 50 5.83 -0.21 1.45
N LEU A 51 5.34 -1.04 2.38
CA LEU A 51 4.08 -0.77 3.07
C LEU A 51 4.20 0.47 3.97
N GLU A 52 5.28 0.62 4.73
CA GLU A 52 5.55 1.83 5.53
C GLU A 52 5.62 3.07 4.63
N TYR A 53 6.25 2.96 3.46
CA TYR A 53 6.28 4.04 2.49
C TYR A 53 4.88 4.40 1.97
N PHE A 54 4.04 3.42 1.63
CA PHE A 54 2.66 3.67 1.22
C PHE A 54 1.80 4.25 2.34
N GLU A 55 1.94 3.76 3.57
CA GLU A 55 1.21 4.29 4.72
C GLU A 55 1.59 5.76 4.99
N SER A 56 2.89 6.08 4.99
CA SER A 56 3.37 7.47 5.17
C SER A 56 2.89 8.44 4.09
N ARG A 57 2.51 7.92 2.92
CA ARG A 57 1.92 8.67 1.79
C ARG A 57 0.39 8.73 1.86
N GLY A 58 -0.26 8.09 2.83
CA GLY A 58 -1.72 7.98 2.89
C GLY A 58 -2.30 7.08 1.81
N MET A 59 -1.51 6.14 1.27
CA MET A 59 -1.91 5.27 0.17
C MET A 59 -2.64 4.01 0.63
N ILE A 60 -2.27 3.52 1.81
CA ILE A 60 -2.87 2.37 2.46
C ILE A 60 -3.29 2.71 3.89
N ALA A 61 -4.17 1.88 4.45
CA ALA A 61 -4.46 1.83 5.87
C ALA A 61 -4.21 0.42 6.42
N PHE A 62 -3.65 0.35 7.62
CA PHE A 62 -3.64 -0.88 8.42
C PHE A 62 -4.93 -0.97 9.22
N THR A 63 -5.65 -2.07 9.06
CA THR A 63 -6.89 -2.37 9.77
C THR A 63 -6.72 -3.64 10.60
N SER A 64 -7.70 -3.97 11.45
CA SER A 64 -7.71 -5.25 12.17
C SER A 64 -7.79 -6.48 11.25
N HIS A 65 -8.30 -6.31 10.03
CA HIS A 65 -8.49 -7.41 9.06
C HIS A 65 -7.33 -7.52 8.05
N GLY A 66 -6.45 -6.52 7.98
CA GLY A 66 -5.36 -6.48 7.01
C GLY A 66 -5.09 -5.09 6.47
N ILE A 67 -4.40 -5.04 5.35
CA ILE A 67 -3.96 -3.83 4.67
C ILE A 67 -4.93 -3.53 3.53
N VAL A 68 -5.40 -2.29 3.46
CA VAL A 68 -6.36 -1.83 2.45
C VAL A 68 -5.78 -0.67 1.67
N TRP A 69 -5.97 -0.67 0.35
CA TRP A 69 -5.67 0.49 -0.49
C TRP A 69 -6.77 1.54 -0.37
N ILE A 70 -6.40 2.76 0.02
CA ILE A 70 -7.37 3.85 0.28
C ILE A 70 -7.20 5.05 -0.66
N TYR A 71 -6.12 5.07 -1.44
CA TYR A 71 -5.82 6.23 -2.28
C TYR A 71 -6.61 6.23 -3.58
N ASN A 72 -7.42 7.28 -3.74
CA ASN A 72 -8.16 7.57 -4.95
C ASN A 72 -7.74 8.94 -5.51
N PRO A 73 -6.92 8.98 -6.58
CA PRO A 73 -6.48 10.23 -7.19
C PRO A 73 -7.52 10.88 -8.11
N SER A 74 -8.78 10.44 -8.09
CA SER A 74 -9.82 10.97 -9.00
C SER A 74 -9.99 12.48 -8.85
N PRO A 75 -9.75 13.28 -9.91
CA PRO A 75 -9.98 14.72 -9.88
C PRO A 75 -11.44 15.06 -9.57
N LYS A 76 -12.38 14.19 -10.00
CA LYS A 76 -13.81 14.33 -9.70
C LYS A 76 -14.09 14.20 -8.20
N LEU A 77 -13.41 13.27 -7.53
CA LEU A 77 -13.54 13.09 -6.08
C LEU A 77 -12.96 14.30 -5.34
N GLN A 78 -11.77 14.76 -5.74
CA GLN A 78 -11.15 15.96 -5.15
C GLN A 78 -12.05 17.19 -5.31
N ALA A 79 -12.53 17.45 -6.53
CA ALA A 79 -13.46 18.55 -6.79
C ALA A 79 -14.80 18.40 -6.04
N ALA A 80 -15.24 17.18 -5.72
CA ALA A 80 -16.42 16.96 -4.88
C ALA A 80 -16.14 17.31 -3.41
N ILE A 81 -14.99 16.88 -2.88
CA ILE A 81 -14.55 17.20 -1.51
C ILE A 81 -14.38 18.72 -1.35
N GLU A 82 -13.72 19.39 -2.31
CA GLU A 82 -13.50 20.84 -2.30
C GLU A 82 -14.78 21.66 -2.35
N ARG A 83 -15.79 21.18 -3.09
CA ARG A 83 -17.09 21.84 -3.18
C ARG A 83 -17.96 21.65 -1.93
N GLY A 84 -17.47 20.88 -0.95
CA GLY A 84 -18.20 20.58 0.28
C GLY A 84 -19.47 19.82 -0.05
N VAL A 85 -19.37 18.52 -0.31
CA VAL A 85 -20.57 17.69 -0.48
C VAL A 85 -21.43 17.85 0.77
N VAL A 86 -22.53 18.59 0.62
CA VAL A 86 -23.68 18.51 1.52
C VAL A 86 -24.35 17.20 1.13
N VAL A 87 -24.06 16.15 1.91
CA VAL A 87 -24.73 14.85 1.79
C VAL A 87 -26.18 15.01 2.22
#